data_AF-A0A957L2U5-F1
#
_entry.id   AF-A0A957L2U5-F1
#
_cell.length_a   1.000
_cell.length_b   1.000
_cell.length_c   1.000
_cell.angle_alpha   90.00
_cell.angle_beta   90.00
_cell.angle_gamma   90.00
#
_symmetry.space_group_name_H-M   'P 1'
#
loop_
_entity.id
_entity.type
_entity.pdbx_description
1 polymer ?
#
loop_
_entity_poly.entity_id
_entity_poly.type
_entity_poly.pdbx_seq_one_letter_code
_entity_poly.pdbx_strand_id
1 'polypeptide(L)' 'MSPLSWRAALTLTLATLSEPAPRVAIVGIGHELRGDDAAGLLVAQGLQPLADERLLVIAAGHAPENHTGRI' A
#
# COMPACT_ATOMS: atom_id res chain seq x y z
N MET A 1 10.53 19.69 15.50
CA MET A 1 9.45 18.73 15.83
C MET A 1 9.79 17.42 15.12
N SER A 2 9.78 16.28 15.81
CA SER A 2 9.95 14.99 15.13
C SER A 2 8.78 14.76 14.19
N PRO A 3 8.99 14.26 12.96
CA PRO A 3 7.89 13.80 12.13
C PRO A 3 7.13 12.69 12.86
N LEU A 4 5.84 12.59 12.57
CA LEU A 4 5.02 11.44 12.99
C LEU A 4 5.66 10.16 12.45
N SER A 5 5.60 9.07 13.21
CA SER A 5 5.90 7.76 12.66
C SER A 5 4.92 7.45 11.52
N TRP A 6 5.35 6.64 10.56
CA TRP A 6 4.48 6.23 9.44
C TRP A 6 3.15 5.65 9.94
N ARG A 7 3.18 4.92 11.06
CA ARG A 7 2.00 4.34 11.70
C ARG A 7 1.04 5.41 12.21
N ALA A 8 1.56 6.44 12.88
CA ALA A 8 0.73 7.54 13.38
C ALA A 8 0.13 8.37 12.24
N ALA A 9 0.91 8.66 11.20
CA ALA A 9 0.43 9.34 10.00
C ALA A 9 -0.69 8.53 9.31
N LEU A 10 -0.48 7.23 9.10
CA LEU A 10 -1.47 6.34 8.50
C LEU A 10 -2.76 6.27 9.32
N THR A 11 -2.67 6.07 10.64
CA THR A 11 -3.85 6.05 11.52
C THR A 11 -4.66 7.34 11.43
N LEU A 12 -3.99 8.50 11.42
CA LEU A 12 -4.67 9.79 11.28
C LEU A 12 -5.34 9.91 9.91
N THR A 13 -4.63 9.58 8.82
CA THR A 13 -5.22 9.60 7.47
C THR A 13 -6.46 8.71 7.39
N LEU A 14 -6.38 7.46 7.85
CA LEU A 14 -7.51 6.53 7.82
C LEU A 14 -8.69 7.03 8.67
N ALA A 15 -8.42 7.64 9.83
CA ALA A 15 -9.46 8.23 10.68
C ALA A 15 -10.16 9.44 10.04
N THR A 16 -9.51 10.13 9.11
CA THR A 16 -10.12 11.25 8.36
C THR A 16 -10.95 10.82 7.15
N LEU A 17 -10.83 9.56 6.70
CA LEU A 17 -11.64 9.06 5.59
C LEU A 17 -13.06 8.76 6.11
N SER A 18 -14.05 9.50 5.61
CA SER A 18 -15.45 9.46 6.03
C SER A 18 -16.26 8.34 5.35
N GLU A 19 -17.50 8.13 5.81
CA GLU A 19 -18.48 7.25 5.15
C GLU A 19 -18.95 7.80 3.79
N PRO A 20 -19.21 6.95 2.78
CA PRO A 20 -19.02 5.50 2.79
C PRO A 20 -17.53 5.11 2.82
N ALA A 21 -17.21 4.00 3.49
CA ALA A 21 -15.84 3.49 3.58
C ALA A 21 -15.10 3.58 2.23
N PRO A 22 -13.89 4.20 2.20
CA PRO A 22 -13.19 4.52 0.97
C PRO A 22 -12.78 3.26 0.22
N ARG A 23 -12.68 3.35 -1.12
CA ARG A 23 -11.97 2.33 -1.91
C ARG A 23 -10.47 2.52 -1.68
N VAL A 24 -9.78 1.45 -1.31
CA VAL A 24 -8.37 1.49 -0.93
C VAL A 24 -7.54 0.69 -1.94
N ALA A 25 -6.41 1.25 -2.34
CA ALA A 25 -5.37 0.53 -3.05
C ALA A 25 -4.14 0.38 -2.15
N ILE A 26 -3.70 -0.86 -1.93
CA ILE A 26 -2.43 -1.16 -1.26
C ILE A 26 -1.41 -1.49 -2.35
N VAL A 27 -0.34 -0.68 -2.42
CA VAL A 27 0.74 -0.83 -3.39
C VAL A 27 1.99 -1.29 -2.65
N GLY A 28 2.32 -2.57 -2.78
CA GLY A 28 3.57 -3.14 -2.27
C GLY A 28 4.74 -2.72 -3.15
N ILE A 29 5.69 -2.01 -2.56
CA ILE A 29 6.91 -1.55 -3.23
C ILE A 29 8.10 -2.31 -2.64
N GLY A 30 9.02 -2.74 -3.50
CA GLY A 30 10.22 -3.42 -3.05
C GLY A 30 10.96 -4.15 -4.15
N HIS A 31 12.01 -4.87 -3.75
CA HIS A 31 12.84 -5.66 -4.66
C HIS A 31 13.18 -7.02 -4.05
N GLU A 32 12.68 -8.11 -4.65
CA GLU A 32 12.76 -9.47 -4.09
C GLU A 32 14.20 -9.95 -3.82
N LEU A 33 15.16 -9.52 -4.65
CA LEU A 33 16.57 -9.90 -4.51
C LEU A 33 17.39 -8.99 -3.56
N ARG A 34 16.77 -8.02 -2.88
CA ARG A 34 17.46 -7.04 -2.01
C ARG A 34 17.14 -7.22 -0.53
N GLY A 35 16.96 -8.47 -0.10
CA GLY A 35 16.73 -8.81 1.31
C GLY A 35 15.46 -8.15 1.86
N ASP A 36 15.60 -7.38 2.93
CA ASP A 36 14.48 -6.72 3.61
C ASP A 36 13.73 -5.71 2.73
N ASP A 37 14.34 -5.26 1.63
CA ASP A 37 13.67 -4.42 0.61
C ASP A 37 12.51 -5.17 -0.08
N ALA A 38 12.42 -6.50 0.05
CA ALA A 38 11.28 -7.30 -0.42
C ALA A 38 10.03 -7.18 0.47
N ALA A 39 10.13 -6.55 1.66
CA ALA A 39 9.06 -6.55 2.66
C ALA A 39 7.71 -6.05 2.10
N GLY A 40 7.71 -4.96 1.32
CA GLY A 40 6.48 -4.44 0.74
C GLY A 40 5.82 -5.40 -0.26
N LEU A 41 6.62 -6.18 -1.00
CA LEU A 41 6.12 -7.19 -1.93
C LEU A 41 5.52 -8.39 -1.19
N LEU A 42 6.21 -8.89 -0.15
CA LEU A 42 5.72 -10.00 0.66
C LEU A 42 4.42 -9.65 1.39
N VAL A 43 4.29 -8.42 1.89
CA VAL A 43 3.05 -7.93 2.49
C VAL A 43 1.93 -7.89 1.45
N ALA A 44 2.17 -7.33 0.25
CA ALA A 44 1.17 -7.30 -0.81
C ALA A 44 0.73 -8.72 -1.22
N GLN A 45 1.67 -9.65 -1.41
CA GLN A 45 1.37 -11.05 -1.72
C GLN A 45 0.51 -11.70 -0.63
N GLY A 46 0.80 -11.45 0.66
CA GLY A 46 0.02 -11.96 1.78
C GLY A 46 -1.39 -11.35 1.89
N LEU A 47 -1.57 -10.11 1.42
CA LEU A 47 -2.87 -9.42 1.42
C LEU A 47 -3.70 -9.69 0.16
N GLN A 48 -3.10 -10.23 -0.91
CA GLN A 48 -3.78 -10.54 -2.16
C GLN A 48 -5.09 -11.35 -2.00
N PRO A 49 -5.17 -12.35 -1.08
CA PRO A 49 -6.41 -13.10 -0.85
C PRO A 49 -7.55 -12.28 -0.23
N LEU A 50 -7.27 -11.10 0.33
CA LEU A 50 -8.25 -10.19 0.91
C LEU A 50 -8.80 -9.18 -0.10
N ALA A 51 -8.28 -9.16 -1.33
CA ALA A 51 -8.72 -8.22 -2.36
C ALA A 51 -10.20 -8.43 -2.70
N ASP A 52 -10.92 -7.34 -2.91
CA ASP A 52 -12.35 -7.32 -3.23
C ASP A 52 -12.72 -6.08 -4.07
N GLU A 53 -14.02 -5.76 -4.19
CA GLU A 53 -14.48 -4.61 -4.98
C GLU A 53 -13.99 -3.24 -4.45
N ARG A 54 -13.63 -3.16 -3.16
CA ARG A 54 -13.19 -1.95 -2.47
C ARG A 54 -11.73 -1.98 -2.05
N LEU A 55 -11.07 -3.13 -2.12
CA LEU A 55 -9.64 -3.32 -1.84
C LEU A 55 -8.90 -3.85 -3.07
N LEU A 56 -8.05 -3.00 -3.64
CA LEU A 56 -7.10 -3.37 -4.67
C LEU A 56 -5.72 -3.61 -4.05
N VAL A 57 -5.08 -4.75 -4.34
CA VAL A 57 -3.72 -5.06 -3.90
C VAL A 57 -2.81 -5.23 -5.10
N ILE A 58 -1.72 -4.46 -5.15
CA ILE A 58 -0.76 -4.43 -6.26
C ILE A 58 0.64 -4.71 -5.70
N ALA A 59 1.29 -5.78 -6.16
CA ALA A 59 2.73 -5.98 -5.96
C ALA A 59 3.49 -5.26 -7.08
N ALA A 60 3.92 -4.02 -6.84
CA ALA A 60 4.39 -3.12 -7.89
C ALA A 60 5.90 -3.21 -8.19
N GLY A 61 6.63 -4.05 -7.46
CA GLY A 61 8.09 -4.12 -7.57
C GLY A 61 8.75 -2.80 -7.21
N HIS A 62 9.80 -2.45 -7.95
CA HIS A 62 10.61 -1.24 -7.71
C HIS A 62 10.04 0.02 -8.38
N ALA A 63 9.03 -0.11 -9.24
CA ALA A 63 8.51 0.96 -10.09
C ALA A 63 6.98 1.10 -9.94
N PRO A 64 6.48 1.66 -8.81
CA PRO A 64 5.06 1.87 -8.57
C PRO A 64 4.36 2.74 -9.61
N GLU A 65 5.06 3.68 -10.23
CA GLU A 65 4.56 4.57 -11.27
C GLU A 65 3.99 3.83 -12.49
N ASN A 66 4.52 2.64 -12.81
CA ASN A 66 4.03 1.80 -13.91
C ASN A 66 2.63 1.22 -13.65
N HIS A 67 2.15 1.29 -12.41
CA HIS A 67 0.84 0.79 -11.98
C HIS A 67 -0.17 1.92 -11.79
N THR A 68 0.22 3.15 -12.09
CA THR A 68 -0.68 4.30 -12.12
C THR A 68 -1.44 4.33 -13.45
N GLY A 69 -2.69 4.77 -13.41
CA GLY A 69 -3.50 4.92 -14.63
C GLY A 69 -2.87 5.89 -15.62
N ARG A 70 -3.19 5.72 -16.91
CA ARG A 70 -2.73 6.61 -17.98
C ARG A 70 -3.25 8.04 -17.72
N ILE A 71 -2.34 9.01 -17.62
CA ILE A 71 -2.66 10.44 -17.54
C ILE A 71 -3.15 10.93 -18.90
#